data_AF-A0A3B6C4N5-F1
#
_entry.id   AF-A0A3B6C4N5-F1
#
_cell.length_a   1.000
_cell.length_b   1.000
_cell.length_c   1.000
_cell.angle_alpha   90.00
_cell.angle_beta   90.00
_cell.angle_gamma   90.00
#
_symmetry.space_group_name_H-M   'P 1'
#
loop_
_entity.id
_entity.type
_entity.pdbx_description
1 polymer ?
#
loop_
_entity_poly.entity_id
_entity_poly.type
_entity_poly.pdbx_seq_one_letter_code
_entity_poly.pdbx_strand_id
1 'polypeptide(L)'
;MAGEKSPRAFSMEELPGHLIGEVLSSGRLAAGDLARLEGTCRALRPLAEQAASRLCAARMACSVIGPAARGELLARCGGSWKKVLRFLQSVEQSFDTVHTSSGNMQVATGRYHTLLVHDSSVYSCGSSLCGVLGHGPDTTQCVAFSRVSFPSLARVVNISAFHNHAAFVTESGEVFTCGDNSSACCGHGDVGRTIFRPTQILALKGISCKQVATGLSFTVILTRNGLVYTCGSNTHGQLGHGDTTDRAAPKIVELFKGPSPVVQVAAGASYTFAVTDDGTVYSFGSCTNFCLGHGDQHNELLPRAIQSFQRRNILIVRVSAGDEHAVALDALGYVYTWGRGYCGALGHGDENDKTSPELIVGLKGQVAVQVCARKRKTFVLTDEGSVFAFGWMGFGSLGFPDRGSSDKVMQPRVLDSLSSHYVSQISTGLYHTVAVTNKGIVFGFGDNERAQLGQEFIRGCLKPTEIMFDKSSIEDIAIAAPSG
;
A
#
# COMPACT_ATOMS: atom_id res chain seq x y z
N MET A 1 17.53 -67.63 -18.24
CA MET A 1 16.66 -66.87 -17.29
C MET A 1 17.47 -65.70 -16.76
N ALA A 2 17.44 -64.56 -17.48
CA ALA A 2 17.96 -63.31 -16.96
C ALA A 2 16.82 -62.65 -16.19
N GLY A 3 16.94 -62.57 -14.87
CA GLY A 3 15.95 -61.91 -14.04
C GLY A 3 16.00 -60.40 -14.24
N GLU A 4 14.91 -59.83 -14.76
CA GLU A 4 14.67 -58.38 -14.71
C GLU A 4 14.67 -57.94 -13.24
N LYS A 5 15.70 -57.21 -12.82
CA LYS A 5 15.68 -56.46 -11.57
C LYS A 5 14.67 -55.33 -11.74
N SER A 6 13.53 -55.39 -11.04
CA SER A 6 12.65 -54.25 -10.91
C SER A 6 13.45 -53.04 -10.39
N PRO A 7 13.26 -51.83 -10.91
CA PRO A 7 13.94 -50.66 -10.37
C PRO A 7 13.58 -50.52 -8.89
N ARG A 8 14.60 -50.39 -8.03
CA ARG A 8 14.41 -50.06 -6.61
C ARG A 8 13.63 -48.75 -6.55
N ALA A 9 12.45 -48.77 -5.94
CA ALA A 9 11.76 -47.54 -5.57
C ALA A 9 12.63 -46.81 -4.55
N PHE A 10 13.21 -45.67 -4.95
CA PHE A 10 13.94 -44.80 -4.03
C PHE A 10 12.99 -44.33 -2.92
N SER A 11 13.36 -44.57 -1.66
CA SER A 11 12.66 -43.97 -0.53
C SER A 11 13.12 -42.52 -0.38
N MET A 12 12.20 -41.57 -0.16
CA MET A 12 12.56 -40.17 0.12
C MET A 12 13.44 -40.02 1.37
N GLU A 13 13.44 -41.01 2.27
CA GLU A 13 14.31 -41.05 3.46
C GLU A 13 15.79 -41.24 3.10
N GLU A 14 16.09 -41.69 1.88
CA GLU A 14 17.46 -41.87 1.37
C GLU A 14 18.02 -40.59 0.73
N LEU A 15 17.18 -39.57 0.52
CA LEU A 15 17.63 -38.29 -0.03
C LEU A 15 18.35 -37.46 1.05
N PRO A 16 19.48 -36.81 0.73
CA PRO A 16 20.20 -35.95 1.66
C PRO A 16 19.35 -34.74 2.05
N GLY A 17 18.69 -34.80 3.21
CA GLY A 17 17.79 -33.77 3.71
C GLY A 17 18.43 -32.37 3.82
N HIS A 18 19.74 -32.30 4.01
CA HIS A 18 20.49 -31.03 4.00
C HIS A 18 20.49 -30.35 2.63
N LEU A 19 20.66 -31.10 1.54
CA LEU A 19 20.60 -30.58 0.16
C LEU A 19 19.18 -30.16 -0.20
N ILE A 20 18.17 -30.94 0.19
CA ILE A 20 16.76 -30.54 0.01
C ILE A 20 16.47 -29.24 0.75
N GLY A 21 16.89 -29.14 2.02
CA GLY A 21 16.73 -27.93 2.82
C GLY A 21 17.44 -26.71 2.20
N GLU A 22 18.63 -26.90 1.61
CA GLU A 22 19.36 -25.85 0.91
C GLU A 22 18.65 -25.40 -0.37
N VAL A 23 18.13 -26.33 -1.18
CA VAL A 23 17.32 -26.02 -2.37
C VAL A 23 16.05 -25.24 -1.99
N LEU A 24 15.35 -25.69 -0.95
CA LEU A 24 14.13 -25.02 -0.47
C LEU A 24 14.41 -23.63 0.12
N SER A 25 15.60 -23.39 0.67
CA SER A 25 15.98 -22.10 1.28
C SER A 25 16.70 -21.16 0.31
N SER A 26 17.25 -21.66 -0.79
CA SER A 26 17.98 -20.88 -1.81
C SER A 26 17.06 -20.35 -2.91
N GLY A 27 15.87 -20.93 -3.07
CA GLY A 27 14.87 -20.49 -4.04
C GLY A 27 14.04 -19.29 -3.56
N ARG A 28 13.34 -18.64 -4.51
CA ARG A 28 12.31 -17.62 -4.22
C ARG A 28 10.95 -18.26 -3.92
N LEU A 29 10.93 -19.31 -3.10
CA LEU A 29 9.69 -20.01 -2.79
C LEU A 29 8.76 -19.12 -1.95
N ALA A 30 7.49 -19.07 -2.34
CA ALA A 30 6.44 -18.47 -1.54
C ALA A 30 6.05 -19.40 -0.39
N ALA A 31 5.45 -18.85 0.67
CA ALA A 31 4.88 -19.67 1.74
C ALA A 31 3.85 -20.70 1.21
N GLY A 32 3.13 -20.35 0.15
CA GLY A 32 2.21 -21.25 -0.55
C GLY A 32 2.91 -22.44 -1.22
N ASP A 33 4.10 -22.25 -1.77
CA ASP A 33 4.85 -23.34 -2.41
C ASP A 33 5.34 -24.35 -1.37
N LEU A 34 5.85 -23.86 -0.24
CA LEU A 34 6.25 -24.70 0.89
C LEU A 34 5.06 -25.48 1.49
N ALA A 35 3.88 -24.86 1.54
CA ALA A 35 2.66 -25.54 1.97
C ALA A 35 2.20 -26.62 0.98
N ARG A 36 2.29 -26.36 -0.33
CA ARG A 36 1.98 -27.37 -1.36
C ARG A 36 2.95 -28.55 -1.31
N LEU A 37 4.24 -28.27 -1.12
CA LEU A 37 5.29 -29.28 -0.99
C LEU A 37 4.99 -30.26 0.17
N GLU A 38 4.58 -29.73 1.33
CA GLU A 38 4.15 -30.56 2.45
C GLU A 38 2.89 -31.38 2.14
N GLY A 39 1.92 -30.77 1.45
CA GLY A 39 0.70 -31.46 1.01
C GLY A 39 1.00 -32.68 0.13
N THR A 40 2.05 -32.59 -0.69
CA THR A 40 2.53 -33.70 -1.52
C THR A 40 3.26 -34.78 -0.70
N CYS A 41 4.04 -34.39 0.31
CA CYS A 41 4.77 -35.33 1.17
C CYS A 41 4.91 -34.83 2.62
N ARG A 42 4.33 -35.59 3.57
CA ARG A 42 4.41 -35.28 5.01
C ARG A 42 5.84 -35.29 5.56
N ALA A 43 6.74 -36.10 5.01
CA ALA A 43 8.13 -36.17 5.45
C ALA A 43 8.90 -34.86 5.20
N LEU A 44 8.42 -34.01 4.28
CA LEU A 44 9.04 -32.71 3.98
C LEU A 44 8.61 -31.60 4.94
N ARG A 45 7.63 -31.84 5.84
CA ARG A 45 7.15 -30.82 6.80
C ARG A 45 8.27 -30.15 7.60
N PRO A 46 9.20 -30.90 8.24
CA PRO A 46 10.27 -30.27 9.03
C PRO A 46 11.22 -29.44 8.17
N LEU A 47 11.53 -29.91 6.96
CA LEU A 47 12.39 -29.21 6.00
C LEU A 47 11.72 -27.93 5.49
N ALA A 48 10.41 -27.96 5.23
CA ALA A 48 9.65 -26.79 4.79
C ALA A 48 9.56 -25.72 5.89
N GLU A 49 9.37 -26.10 7.15
CA GLU A 49 9.39 -25.16 8.28
C GLU A 49 10.80 -24.57 8.50
N GLN A 50 11.86 -25.39 8.38
CA GLN A 50 13.24 -24.91 8.47
C GLN A 50 13.58 -23.94 7.33
N ALA A 51 13.16 -24.26 6.10
CA ALA A 51 13.34 -23.38 4.95
C ALA A 51 12.56 -22.06 5.13
N ALA A 52 11.31 -22.12 5.59
CA ALA A 52 10.52 -20.92 5.88
C ALA A 52 11.20 -20.06 6.95
N SER A 53 11.74 -20.65 8.02
CA SER A 53 12.47 -19.92 9.05
C SER A 53 13.71 -19.20 8.49
N ARG A 54 14.47 -19.86 7.62
CA ARG A 54 15.63 -19.25 6.93
C ARG A 54 15.22 -18.11 6.00
N LEU A 55 14.17 -18.30 5.21
CA LEU A 55 13.62 -17.28 4.32
C LEU A 55 13.08 -16.07 5.10
N CYS A 56 12.48 -16.29 6.27
CA CYS A 56 12.09 -15.21 7.18
C CYS A 56 13.33 -14.45 7.67
N ALA A 57 14.36 -15.14 8.15
CA ALA A 57 15.58 -14.50 8.66
C ALA A 57 16.30 -13.64 7.61
N ALA A 58 16.20 -13.99 6.33
CA ALA A 58 16.75 -13.21 5.21
C ALA A 58 15.96 -11.91 4.89
N ARG A 59 14.76 -11.74 5.43
CA ARG A 59 13.92 -10.56 5.20
C ARG A 59 14.17 -9.49 6.27
N MET A 60 14.32 -8.24 5.84
CA MET A 60 14.76 -7.13 6.70
C MET A 60 13.89 -6.95 7.96
N ALA A 61 12.57 -7.08 7.86
CA ALA A 61 11.69 -6.96 9.02
C ALA A 61 11.99 -8.01 10.11
N CYS A 62 12.40 -9.23 9.72
CA CYS A 62 12.76 -10.29 10.64
C CYS A 62 14.19 -10.19 11.17
N SER A 63 15.11 -9.62 10.39
CA SER A 63 16.50 -9.43 10.84
C SER A 63 16.62 -8.40 11.96
N VAL A 64 15.74 -7.38 11.98
CA VAL A 64 15.77 -6.28 12.96
C VAL A 64 15.05 -6.64 14.28
N ILE A 65 14.02 -7.50 14.26
CA ILE A 65 13.33 -7.93 15.50
C ILE A 65 14.22 -8.86 16.34
N GLY A 66 14.28 -8.60 17.65
CA GLY A 66 15.00 -9.42 18.61
C GLY A 66 14.35 -10.79 18.88
N PRO A 67 15.03 -11.73 19.58
CA PRO A 67 14.55 -13.09 19.78
C PRO A 67 13.17 -13.21 20.45
N ALA A 68 12.87 -12.35 21.42
CA ALA A 68 11.56 -12.33 22.10
C ALA A 68 10.44 -11.94 21.14
N ALA A 69 10.64 -10.87 20.35
CA ALA A 69 9.69 -10.42 19.34
C ALA A 69 9.49 -11.47 18.22
N ARG A 70 10.56 -12.18 17.82
CA ARG A 70 10.44 -13.33 16.90
C ARG A 70 9.58 -14.46 17.47
N GLY A 71 9.76 -14.78 18.74
CA GLY A 71 8.93 -15.77 19.44
C GLY A 71 7.46 -15.35 19.50
N GLU A 72 7.20 -14.07 19.77
CA GLU A 72 5.85 -13.51 19.76
C GLU A 72 5.22 -13.55 18.36
N LEU A 73 5.93 -13.12 17.32
CA LEU A 73 5.46 -13.21 15.94
C LEU A 73 5.14 -14.65 15.54
N LEU A 74 6.01 -15.60 15.90
CA LEU A 74 5.78 -17.02 15.65
C LEU A 74 4.53 -17.52 16.37
N ALA A 75 4.33 -17.13 17.64
CA ALA A 75 3.15 -17.49 18.41
C ALA A 75 1.85 -16.91 17.80
N ARG A 76 1.88 -15.65 17.35
CA ARG A 76 0.77 -15.01 16.64
C ARG A 76 0.44 -15.72 15.32
N CYS A 77 1.46 -16.23 14.65
CA CYS A 77 1.35 -17.06 13.46
C CYS A 77 1.08 -18.56 13.77
N GLY A 78 0.60 -18.89 14.97
CA GLY A 78 0.21 -20.26 15.35
C GLY A 78 1.36 -21.27 15.39
N GLY A 79 2.60 -20.80 15.64
CA GLY A 79 3.77 -21.67 15.74
C GLY A 79 4.38 -22.11 14.39
N SER A 80 3.93 -21.56 13.26
CA SER A 80 4.41 -21.95 11.92
C SER A 80 5.22 -20.84 11.25
N TRP A 81 6.46 -21.14 10.89
CA TRP A 81 7.32 -20.24 10.12
C TRP A 81 6.81 -20.00 8.71
N LYS A 82 6.05 -20.93 8.13
CA LYS A 82 5.37 -20.69 6.84
C LYS A 82 4.31 -19.59 6.96
N LYS A 83 3.56 -19.56 8.07
CA LYS A 83 2.61 -18.47 8.34
C LYS A 83 3.33 -17.15 8.58
N VAL A 84 4.47 -17.16 9.30
CA VAL A 84 5.33 -15.97 9.43
C VAL A 84 5.82 -15.49 8.06
N LEU A 85 6.32 -16.39 7.20
CA LEU A 85 6.76 -16.05 5.85
C LEU A 85 5.63 -15.44 5.01
N ARG A 86 4.42 -16.02 5.10
CA ARG A 86 3.22 -15.51 4.44
C ARG A 86 2.87 -14.10 4.94
N PHE A 87 2.91 -13.86 6.25
CA PHE A 87 2.67 -12.56 6.84
C PHE A 87 3.65 -11.52 6.26
N LEU A 88 4.95 -11.81 6.28
CA LEU A 88 5.97 -10.90 5.74
C LEU A 88 5.76 -10.62 4.24
N GLN A 89 5.43 -11.66 3.46
CA GLN A 89 5.11 -11.54 2.03
C GLN A 89 3.85 -10.69 1.80
N SER A 90 2.84 -10.84 2.65
CA SER A 90 1.58 -10.10 2.55
C SER A 90 1.75 -8.62 2.92
N VAL A 91 2.59 -8.30 3.91
CA VAL A 91 2.96 -6.90 4.25
C VAL A 91 3.74 -6.22 3.12
N GLU A 92 4.59 -6.97 2.41
CA GLU A 92 5.27 -6.47 1.22
C GLU A 92 4.30 -6.22 0.05
N GLN A 93 3.49 -7.21 -0.29
CA GLN A 93 2.62 -7.17 -1.47
C GLN A 93 1.43 -6.22 -1.33
N SER A 94 0.87 -6.05 -0.12
CA SER A 94 -0.36 -5.26 0.06
C SER A 94 -0.19 -3.75 -0.19
N PHE A 95 1.03 -3.22 -0.15
CA PHE A 95 1.32 -1.80 -0.43
C PHE A 95 1.98 -1.56 -1.79
N ASP A 96 2.37 -2.64 -2.46
CA ASP A 96 2.98 -2.64 -3.77
C ASP A 96 2.01 -3.33 -4.75
N THR A 97 2.56 -4.05 -5.71
CA THR A 97 1.83 -4.93 -6.61
C THR A 97 1.41 -6.23 -5.91
N VAL A 98 0.11 -6.52 -5.89
CA VAL A 98 -0.42 -7.81 -5.47
C VAL A 98 -0.42 -8.81 -6.62
N HIS A 99 0.09 -10.01 -6.37
CA HIS A 99 0.06 -11.11 -7.32
C HIS A 99 -1.28 -11.85 -7.20
N THR A 100 -2.07 -11.85 -8.26
CA THR A 100 -3.37 -12.53 -8.31
C THR A 100 -3.36 -13.62 -9.38
N SER A 101 -4.32 -14.55 -9.33
CA SER A 101 -4.48 -15.54 -10.41
C SER A 101 -4.86 -14.93 -11.76
N SER A 102 -5.26 -13.66 -11.79
CA SER A 102 -5.68 -12.94 -13.00
C SER A 102 -4.66 -11.91 -13.47
N GLY A 103 -3.44 -11.93 -12.92
CA GLY A 103 -2.38 -10.97 -13.22
C GLY A 103 -1.97 -10.13 -12.00
N ASN A 104 -0.96 -9.30 -12.21
CA ASN A 104 -0.42 -8.40 -11.20
C ASN A 104 -1.28 -7.15 -11.10
N MET A 105 -1.70 -6.78 -9.89
CA MET A 105 -2.64 -5.67 -9.69
C MET A 105 -2.17 -4.69 -8.63
N GLN A 106 -2.54 -3.42 -8.77
CA GLN A 106 -2.39 -2.40 -7.73
C GLN A 106 -3.52 -1.39 -7.85
N VAL A 107 -4.05 -0.89 -6.73
CA VAL A 107 -5.11 0.13 -6.73
C VAL A 107 -4.78 1.33 -5.85
N ALA A 108 -5.07 2.53 -6.36
CA ALA A 108 -5.01 3.78 -5.60
C ALA A 108 -6.27 4.62 -5.87
N THR A 109 -6.84 5.17 -4.80
CA THR A 109 -8.10 5.93 -4.85
C THR A 109 -7.88 7.36 -4.38
N GLY A 110 -8.19 8.33 -5.25
CA GLY A 110 -8.07 9.75 -4.94
C GLY A 110 -9.37 10.37 -4.43
N ARG A 111 -9.58 11.66 -4.77
CA ARG A 111 -10.80 12.39 -4.40
C ARG A 111 -12.04 11.88 -5.13
N TYR A 112 -12.00 11.87 -6.46
CA TYR A 112 -13.10 11.49 -7.36
C TYR A 112 -12.62 10.57 -8.48
N HIS A 113 -11.55 9.81 -8.25
CA HIS A 113 -10.96 8.93 -9.26
C HIS A 113 -10.35 7.69 -8.62
N THR A 114 -10.20 6.66 -9.43
CA THR A 114 -9.47 5.44 -9.10
C THR A 114 -8.45 5.16 -10.18
N LEU A 115 -7.24 4.79 -9.75
CA LEU A 115 -6.18 4.26 -10.58
C LEU A 115 -6.07 2.76 -10.31
N LEU A 116 -6.03 1.98 -11.37
CA LEU A 116 -5.83 0.53 -11.34
C LEU A 116 -4.63 0.20 -12.22
N VAL A 117 -3.64 -0.50 -11.68
CA VAL A 117 -2.61 -1.18 -12.47
C VAL A 117 -3.05 -2.62 -12.67
N HIS A 118 -2.94 -3.10 -13.91
CA HIS A 118 -3.06 -4.50 -14.27
C HIS A 118 -1.93 -4.84 -15.25
N ASP A 119 -1.06 -5.78 -14.86
CA ASP A 119 0.14 -6.20 -15.60
C ASP A 119 0.99 -5.03 -16.13
N SER A 120 1.28 -4.10 -15.22
CA SER A 120 2.06 -2.88 -15.45
C SER A 120 1.41 -1.84 -16.37
N SER A 121 0.19 -2.06 -16.85
CA SER A 121 -0.63 -1.07 -17.55
C SER A 121 -1.54 -0.34 -16.57
N VAL A 122 -1.66 0.98 -16.73
CA VAL A 122 -2.51 1.83 -15.88
C VAL A 122 -3.86 2.07 -16.53
N TYR A 123 -4.91 1.99 -15.74
CA TYR A 123 -6.28 2.34 -16.07
C TYR A 123 -6.77 3.39 -15.07
N SER A 124 -7.58 4.33 -15.53
CA SER A 124 -8.23 5.31 -14.66
C SER A 124 -9.73 5.41 -14.91
N CYS A 125 -10.48 5.72 -13.87
CA CYS A 125 -11.90 6.08 -13.95
C CYS A 125 -12.20 7.21 -12.95
N GLY A 126 -13.35 7.86 -13.12
CA GLY A 126 -13.78 8.98 -12.28
C GLY A 126 -13.87 10.29 -13.04
N SER A 127 -13.81 11.41 -12.32
CA SER A 127 -13.93 12.76 -12.89
C SER A 127 -12.80 13.66 -12.42
N SER A 128 -12.33 14.50 -13.35
CA SER A 128 -11.33 15.52 -13.05
C SER A 128 -11.36 16.65 -14.06
N LEU A 129 -11.28 17.88 -13.57
CA LEU A 129 -11.02 19.08 -14.38
C LEU A 129 -9.54 19.44 -14.42
N CYS A 130 -8.70 18.69 -13.71
CA CYS A 130 -7.29 18.97 -13.54
C CYS A 130 -6.41 17.85 -14.10
N GLY A 131 -6.90 17.02 -15.03
CA GLY A 131 -6.04 16.08 -15.76
C GLY A 131 -5.52 14.86 -14.96
N VAL A 132 -5.97 14.65 -13.73
CA VAL A 132 -5.51 13.51 -12.87
C VAL A 132 -5.83 12.14 -13.46
N LEU A 133 -6.77 12.06 -14.42
CA LEU A 133 -7.10 10.84 -15.14
C LEU A 133 -6.05 10.50 -16.22
N GLY A 134 -5.24 11.46 -16.66
CA GLY A 134 -4.12 11.22 -17.59
C GLY A 134 -4.50 11.02 -19.07
N HIS A 135 -5.74 11.28 -19.47
CA HIS A 135 -6.23 11.03 -20.84
C HIS A 135 -6.13 12.23 -21.81
N GLY A 136 -5.61 13.37 -21.34
CA GLY A 136 -5.58 14.62 -22.12
C GLY A 136 -6.61 15.65 -21.62
N PRO A 137 -6.58 16.89 -22.16
CA PRO A 137 -7.37 18.01 -21.68
C PRO A 137 -8.87 17.87 -21.95
N ASP A 138 -9.25 17.13 -23.00
CA ASP A 138 -10.65 16.98 -23.42
C ASP A 138 -11.42 15.97 -22.54
N THR A 139 -10.71 15.16 -21.75
CA THR A 139 -11.32 14.13 -20.90
C THR A 139 -11.55 14.67 -19.49
N THR A 140 -12.80 14.99 -19.17
CA THR A 140 -13.21 15.46 -17.83
C THR A 140 -13.85 14.38 -16.96
N GLN A 141 -14.24 13.25 -17.56
CA GLN A 141 -14.82 12.10 -16.89
C GLN A 141 -14.57 10.81 -17.68
N CYS A 142 -14.29 9.72 -16.97
CA CYS A 142 -14.19 8.35 -17.46
C CYS A 142 -15.18 7.49 -16.66
N VAL A 143 -16.29 7.09 -17.30
CA VAL A 143 -17.36 6.32 -16.63
C VAL A 143 -17.02 4.84 -16.43
N ALA A 144 -16.03 4.35 -17.17
CA ALA A 144 -15.43 3.03 -17.04
C ALA A 144 -13.90 3.17 -16.97
N PHE A 145 -13.23 2.13 -16.48
CA PHE A 145 -11.77 2.06 -16.49
C PHE A 145 -11.22 2.17 -17.91
N SER A 146 -10.50 3.25 -18.17
CA SER A 146 -9.90 3.55 -19.46
C SER A 146 -8.38 3.49 -19.36
N ARG A 147 -7.72 2.88 -20.34
CA ARG A 147 -6.26 2.72 -20.34
C ARG A 147 -5.56 4.08 -20.51
N VAL A 148 -4.64 4.40 -19.60
CA VAL A 148 -3.87 5.64 -19.63
C VAL A 148 -2.66 5.47 -20.55
N SER A 149 -2.47 6.42 -21.47
CA SER A 149 -1.34 6.42 -22.40
C SER A 149 -0.12 7.13 -21.79
N PHE A 150 1.03 6.46 -21.83
CA PHE A 150 2.32 7.02 -21.42
C PHE A 150 3.17 7.39 -22.66
N PRO A 151 4.08 8.39 -22.57
CA PRO A 151 4.95 8.79 -23.68
C PRO A 151 5.92 7.70 -24.17
N SER A 152 6.15 6.66 -23.38
CA SER A 152 6.93 5.47 -23.71
C SER A 152 6.16 4.21 -23.29
N LEU A 153 6.65 3.01 -23.64
CA LEU A 153 6.18 1.72 -23.11
C LEU A 153 6.52 1.59 -21.61
N ALA A 154 6.06 2.54 -20.81
CA ALA A 154 6.27 2.63 -19.38
C ALA A 154 5.50 1.50 -18.69
N ARG A 155 6.24 0.56 -18.10
CA ARG A 155 5.69 -0.50 -17.27
C ARG A 155 5.60 0.01 -15.84
N VAL A 156 4.41 0.36 -15.36
CA VAL A 156 4.19 0.98 -14.05
C VAL A 156 4.15 -0.08 -12.94
N VAL A 157 4.85 0.15 -11.84
CA VAL A 157 4.92 -0.75 -10.67
C VAL A 157 4.45 -0.12 -9.36
N ASN A 158 4.40 1.21 -9.30
CA ASN A 158 3.88 1.91 -8.12
C ASN A 158 3.02 3.09 -8.54
N ILE A 159 1.88 3.27 -7.87
CA ILE A 159 0.96 4.37 -8.10
C ILE A 159 0.59 5.06 -6.78
N SER A 160 0.34 6.36 -6.85
CA SER A 160 -0.25 7.12 -5.76
C SER A 160 -1.25 8.14 -6.28
N ALA A 161 -2.39 8.23 -5.59
CA ALA A 161 -3.48 9.14 -5.90
C ALA A 161 -4.15 9.58 -4.60
N PHE A 162 -3.87 10.78 -4.13
CA PHE A 162 -4.46 11.30 -2.90
C PHE A 162 -5.62 12.27 -3.19
N HIS A 163 -5.34 13.40 -3.84
CA HIS A 163 -6.35 14.44 -4.11
C HIS A 163 -6.54 14.68 -5.61
N ASN A 164 -5.84 15.67 -6.17
CA ASN A 164 -6.02 16.17 -7.53
C ASN A 164 -4.81 15.91 -8.44
N HIS A 165 -3.80 15.18 -7.96
CA HIS A 165 -2.69 14.73 -8.78
C HIS A 165 -2.37 13.26 -8.50
N ALA A 166 -1.76 12.64 -9.49
CA ALA A 166 -1.37 11.24 -9.52
C ALA A 166 0.13 11.16 -9.83
N ALA A 167 0.78 10.17 -9.23
CA ALA A 167 2.18 9.86 -9.45
C ALA A 167 2.34 8.37 -9.74
N PHE A 168 3.32 8.06 -10.60
CA PHE A 168 3.59 6.72 -11.09
C PHE A 168 5.11 6.47 -11.06
N VAL A 169 5.51 5.25 -10.71
CA VAL A 169 6.89 4.76 -10.85
C VAL A 169 6.90 3.59 -11.81
N THR A 170 7.85 3.58 -12.73
CA THR A 170 8.05 2.49 -13.69
C THR A 170 9.01 1.41 -13.18
N GLU A 171 9.05 0.25 -13.85
CA GLU A 171 10.04 -0.82 -13.64
C GLU A 171 11.49 -0.33 -13.82
N SER A 172 11.72 0.67 -14.69
CA SER A 172 13.03 1.33 -14.87
C SER A 172 13.38 2.28 -13.70
N GLY A 173 12.41 2.62 -12.85
CA GLY A 173 12.55 3.57 -11.74
C GLY A 173 12.32 5.02 -12.15
N GLU A 174 11.72 5.28 -13.30
CA GLU A 174 11.35 6.62 -13.74
C GLU A 174 10.05 7.06 -13.08
N VAL A 175 9.93 8.34 -12.78
CA VAL A 175 8.74 8.91 -12.14
C VAL A 175 7.95 9.74 -13.12
N PHE A 176 6.66 9.47 -13.23
CA PHE A 176 5.70 10.23 -14.01
C PHE A 176 4.64 10.84 -13.09
N THR A 177 4.16 12.03 -13.45
CA THR A 177 3.06 12.70 -12.73
C THR A 177 2.06 13.29 -13.71
N CYS A 178 0.81 13.38 -13.29
CA CYS A 178 -0.24 14.13 -13.97
C CYS A 178 -1.23 14.67 -12.93
N GLY A 179 -2.04 15.67 -13.31
CA GLY A 179 -2.97 16.31 -12.40
C GLY A 179 -2.80 17.82 -12.27
N ASP A 180 -3.38 18.33 -11.20
CA ASP A 180 -3.16 19.70 -10.73
C ASP A 180 -1.67 19.93 -10.45
N ASN A 181 -1.14 21.04 -10.95
CA ASN A 181 0.23 21.48 -10.71
C ASN A 181 0.29 22.97 -10.32
N SER A 182 -0.83 23.54 -9.86
CA SER A 182 -0.90 24.94 -9.40
C SER A 182 0.06 25.24 -8.25
N SER A 183 0.38 24.22 -7.43
CA SER A 183 1.36 24.28 -6.34
C SER A 183 2.68 23.57 -6.66
N ALA A 184 2.96 23.35 -7.96
CA ALA A 184 4.13 22.61 -8.44
C ALA A 184 4.29 21.16 -7.89
N CYS A 185 3.19 20.55 -7.45
CA CYS A 185 3.18 19.20 -6.86
C CYS A 185 3.51 18.06 -7.83
N CYS A 186 3.42 18.27 -9.13
CA CYS A 186 3.90 17.32 -10.14
C CYS A 186 5.43 17.36 -10.32
N GLY A 187 6.13 18.37 -9.79
CA GLY A 187 7.60 18.40 -9.77
C GLY A 187 8.29 18.77 -11.09
N HIS A 188 7.59 19.43 -12.02
CA HIS A 188 8.13 19.80 -13.35
C HIS A 188 8.79 21.19 -13.41
N GLY A 189 9.29 21.72 -12.29
CA GLY A 189 9.77 23.09 -12.20
C GLY A 189 8.61 24.10 -12.19
N ASP A 190 8.87 25.34 -12.61
CA ASP A 190 7.92 26.47 -12.55
C ASP A 190 6.75 26.37 -13.56
N VAL A 191 6.39 25.15 -13.96
CA VAL A 191 5.24 24.86 -14.81
C VAL A 191 3.97 24.92 -13.94
N GLY A 192 3.46 26.11 -13.65
CA GLY A 192 2.24 26.28 -12.82
C GLY A 192 0.92 25.81 -13.44
N ARG A 193 0.95 25.12 -14.59
CA ARG A 193 -0.24 24.64 -15.31
C ARG A 193 -0.47 23.15 -15.08
N THR A 194 -1.73 22.75 -15.18
CA THR A 194 -2.18 21.37 -15.17
C THR A 194 -1.42 20.47 -16.15
N ILE A 195 -1.16 19.23 -15.72
CA ILE A 195 -0.50 18.19 -16.51
C ILE A 195 -1.54 17.13 -16.88
N PHE A 196 -2.01 17.15 -18.12
CA PHE A 196 -3.16 16.33 -18.56
C PHE A 196 -2.80 14.90 -18.99
N ARG A 197 -1.52 14.60 -19.16
CA ARG A 197 -1.00 13.27 -19.51
C ARG A 197 0.20 12.96 -18.64
N PRO A 198 0.41 11.69 -18.21
CA PRO A 198 1.58 11.32 -17.43
C PRO A 198 2.87 11.82 -18.09
N THR A 199 3.57 12.70 -17.39
CA THR A 199 4.80 13.35 -17.88
C THR A 199 5.95 12.97 -16.96
N GLN A 200 7.12 12.65 -17.53
CA GLN A 200 8.28 12.26 -16.74
C GLN A 200 8.84 13.46 -15.96
N ILE A 201 9.23 13.24 -14.71
CA ILE A 201 9.95 14.23 -13.92
C ILE A 201 11.44 14.21 -14.31
N LEU A 202 11.83 15.11 -15.21
CA LEU A 202 13.19 15.15 -15.76
C LEU A 202 14.27 15.46 -14.70
N ALA A 203 13.92 16.16 -13.62
CA ALA A 203 14.82 16.43 -12.50
C ALA A 203 15.28 15.14 -11.78
N LEU A 204 14.58 14.02 -11.96
CA LEU A 204 14.93 12.70 -11.41
C LEU A 204 15.54 11.76 -12.45
N LYS A 205 15.90 12.25 -13.65
CA LYS A 205 16.47 11.41 -14.70
C LYS A 205 17.76 10.72 -14.22
N GLY A 206 17.81 9.40 -14.37
CA GLY A 206 18.93 8.57 -13.91
C GLY A 206 18.88 8.17 -12.44
N ILE A 207 17.89 8.64 -11.68
CA ILE A 207 17.66 8.24 -10.29
C ILE A 207 16.63 7.12 -10.27
N SER A 208 17.04 5.94 -9.80
CA SER A 208 16.16 4.77 -9.78
C SER A 208 15.18 4.84 -8.59
N CYS A 209 13.92 5.14 -8.88
CA CYS A 209 12.85 5.26 -7.90
C CYS A 209 12.12 3.92 -7.66
N LYS A 210 11.46 3.80 -6.50
CA LYS A 210 10.62 2.63 -6.15
C LYS A 210 9.22 2.96 -5.67
N GLN A 211 9.02 4.12 -5.03
CA GLN A 211 7.72 4.47 -4.46
C GLN A 211 7.46 5.97 -4.60
N VAL A 212 6.20 6.33 -4.77
CA VAL A 212 5.70 7.70 -4.70
C VAL A 212 4.55 7.79 -3.69
N ALA A 213 4.44 8.93 -3.01
CA ALA A 213 3.29 9.27 -2.18
C ALA A 213 2.86 10.71 -2.48
N THR A 214 1.60 10.87 -2.88
CA THR A 214 0.98 12.16 -3.16
C THR A 214 0.26 12.67 -1.91
N GLY A 215 0.43 13.94 -1.57
CA GLY A 215 -0.36 14.63 -0.55
C GLY A 215 -1.46 15.50 -1.19
N LEU A 216 -1.96 16.52 -0.49
CA LEU A 216 -2.92 17.45 -1.07
C LEU A 216 -2.32 18.22 -2.27
N SER A 217 -1.15 18.80 -2.04
CA SER A 217 -0.47 19.73 -2.97
C SER A 217 1.06 19.54 -2.94
N PHE A 218 1.53 18.33 -2.68
CA PHE A 218 2.96 17.98 -2.71
C PHE A 218 3.16 16.49 -3.03
N THR A 219 4.35 16.13 -3.49
CA THR A 219 4.73 14.74 -3.80
C THR A 219 6.01 14.37 -3.04
N VAL A 220 6.03 13.15 -2.53
CA VAL A 220 7.19 12.50 -1.92
C VAL A 220 7.62 11.34 -2.81
N ILE A 221 8.90 11.26 -3.13
CA ILE A 221 9.49 10.24 -3.98
C ILE A 221 10.56 9.50 -3.19
N LEU A 222 10.49 8.17 -3.20
CA LEU A 222 11.45 7.30 -2.54
C LEU A 222 12.26 6.52 -3.57
N THR A 223 13.58 6.60 -3.46
CA THR A 223 14.50 5.90 -4.33
C THR A 223 14.76 4.46 -3.88
N ARG A 224 15.32 3.63 -4.77
CA ARG A 224 15.71 2.25 -4.45
C ARG A 224 16.79 2.17 -3.37
N ASN A 225 17.68 3.16 -3.29
CA ASN A 225 18.70 3.28 -2.25
C ASN A 225 18.22 4.00 -0.97
N GLY A 226 16.91 4.25 -0.84
CA GLY A 226 16.32 4.77 0.41
C GLY A 226 16.46 6.27 0.64
N LEU A 227 16.78 7.03 -0.41
CA LEU A 227 16.77 8.50 -0.39
C LEU A 227 15.37 9.02 -0.66
N VAL A 228 15.02 10.13 -0.01
CA VAL A 228 13.70 10.77 -0.14
C VAL A 228 13.85 12.11 -0.83
N TYR A 229 13.06 12.33 -1.87
CA TYR A 229 12.91 13.61 -2.55
C TYR A 229 11.49 14.14 -2.35
N THR A 230 11.35 15.46 -2.24
CA THR A 230 10.05 16.12 -2.03
C THR A 230 9.91 17.34 -2.96
N CYS A 231 8.69 17.59 -3.44
CA CYS A 231 8.34 18.78 -4.22
C CYS A 231 6.89 19.20 -3.99
N GLY A 232 6.56 20.45 -4.34
CA GLY A 232 5.25 21.06 -4.22
C GLY A 232 5.18 22.10 -3.10
N SER A 233 4.01 22.22 -2.47
CA SER A 233 3.75 23.15 -1.37
C SER A 233 4.45 22.72 -0.08
N ASN A 234 5.00 23.70 0.65
CA ASN A 234 5.74 23.51 1.90
C ASN A 234 5.29 24.46 3.03
N THR A 235 4.09 25.02 2.96
CA THR A 235 3.57 26.03 3.91
C THR A 235 3.67 25.63 5.39
N HIS A 236 3.74 24.33 5.71
CA HIS A 236 3.82 23.80 7.07
C HIS A 236 5.07 22.94 7.30
N GLY A 237 6.03 22.93 6.38
CA GLY A 237 7.24 22.09 6.47
C GLY A 237 7.07 20.65 5.97
N GLN A 238 5.98 20.34 5.26
CA GLN A 238 5.66 18.98 4.78
C GLN A 238 6.69 18.39 3.79
N LEU A 239 7.62 19.21 3.28
CA LEU A 239 8.73 18.76 2.45
C LEU A 239 9.98 18.39 3.24
N GLY A 240 10.08 18.76 4.53
CA GLY A 240 11.13 18.29 5.45
C GLY A 240 12.50 18.96 5.27
N HIS A 241 12.55 20.19 4.73
CA HIS A 241 13.81 20.89 4.43
C HIS A 241 14.27 21.88 5.51
N GLY A 242 13.58 21.98 6.65
CA GLY A 242 13.87 22.94 7.71
C GLY A 242 13.39 24.36 7.41
N ASP A 243 12.54 24.52 6.40
CA ASP A 243 11.95 25.78 5.98
C ASP A 243 10.49 25.57 5.52
N THR A 244 9.80 26.65 5.18
CA THR A 244 8.44 26.65 4.63
C THR A 244 8.39 27.06 3.15
N THR A 245 9.51 26.88 2.43
CA THR A 245 9.63 27.28 1.02
C THR A 245 9.15 26.17 0.10
N ASP A 246 8.22 26.50 -0.79
CA ASP A 246 7.74 25.60 -1.84
C ASP A 246 8.89 25.16 -2.78
N ARG A 247 8.78 23.96 -3.34
CA ARG A 247 9.82 23.39 -4.22
C ARG A 247 9.22 22.95 -5.54
N ALA A 248 9.50 23.70 -6.60
CA ALA A 248 8.91 23.43 -7.91
C ALA A 248 9.45 22.15 -8.59
N ALA A 249 10.62 21.68 -8.16
CA ALA A 249 11.23 20.43 -8.59
C ALA A 249 11.64 19.58 -7.36
N PRO A 250 11.72 18.24 -7.49
CA PRO A 250 12.15 17.37 -6.41
C PRO A 250 13.50 17.77 -5.83
N LYS A 251 13.51 18.00 -4.51
CA LYS A 251 14.72 18.26 -3.73
C LYS A 251 14.91 17.13 -2.72
N ILE A 252 16.15 16.67 -2.56
CA ILE A 252 16.48 15.64 -1.59
C ILE A 252 16.31 16.15 -0.15
N VAL A 253 15.76 15.30 0.72
CA VAL A 253 15.66 15.55 2.16
C VAL A 253 16.95 15.06 2.82
N GLU A 254 17.83 16.01 3.16
CA GLU A 254 19.20 15.73 3.61
C GLU A 254 19.28 14.80 4.84
N LEU A 255 18.32 14.87 5.75
CA LEU A 255 18.30 14.05 6.97
C LEU A 255 18.26 12.53 6.68
N PHE A 256 17.73 12.13 5.52
CA PHE A 256 17.63 10.72 5.12
C PHE A 256 18.84 10.20 4.34
N LYS A 257 19.92 10.97 4.19
CA LYS A 257 21.20 10.47 3.66
C LYS A 257 22.01 9.65 4.67
N GLY A 258 21.49 9.48 5.89
CA GLY A 258 22.13 8.74 6.98
C GLY A 258 22.20 7.21 6.74
N PRO A 259 22.63 6.46 7.76
CA PRO A 259 22.91 5.03 7.64
C PRO A 259 21.65 4.14 7.56
N SER A 260 20.49 4.60 8.04
CA SER A 260 19.23 3.86 8.02
C SER A 260 18.39 4.29 6.80
N PRO A 261 18.41 3.57 5.67
CA PRO A 261 17.67 3.92 4.47
C PRO A 261 16.15 3.90 4.71
N VAL A 262 15.44 4.80 4.03
CA VAL A 262 13.97 4.80 4.05
C VAL A 262 13.43 3.64 3.21
N VAL A 263 12.50 2.87 3.79
CA VAL A 263 11.85 1.73 3.15
C VAL A 263 10.42 2.03 2.71
N GLN A 264 9.76 3.00 3.34
CA GLN A 264 8.41 3.44 2.97
C GLN A 264 8.24 4.93 3.20
N VAL A 265 7.53 5.60 2.28
CA VAL A 265 7.00 6.96 2.48
C VAL A 265 5.47 6.96 2.43
N ALA A 266 4.84 7.89 3.17
CA ALA A 266 3.40 8.16 3.08
C ALA A 266 3.15 9.67 3.22
N ALA A 267 2.15 10.19 2.51
CA ALA A 267 1.80 11.59 2.51
C ALA A 267 0.32 11.76 2.89
N GLY A 268 0.07 12.60 3.89
CA GLY A 268 -1.27 13.02 4.30
C GLY A 268 -1.65 14.35 3.65
N ALA A 269 -2.62 15.06 4.26
CA ALA A 269 -3.08 16.33 3.70
C ALA A 269 -1.96 17.38 3.61
N SER A 270 -1.15 17.54 4.66
CA SER A 270 -0.05 18.49 4.70
C SER A 270 1.07 18.01 5.64
N TYR A 271 1.30 16.70 5.68
CA TYR A 271 2.34 16.08 6.51
C TYR A 271 2.83 14.79 5.85
N THR A 272 4.03 14.36 6.21
CA THR A 272 4.73 13.23 5.60
C THR A 272 5.21 12.28 6.69
N PHE A 273 5.16 10.99 6.40
CA PHE A 273 5.89 9.97 7.14
C PHE A 273 6.98 9.34 6.28
N ALA A 274 8.06 8.96 6.94
CA ALA A 274 9.09 8.09 6.39
C ALA A 274 9.41 6.99 7.41
N VAL A 275 9.41 5.74 6.95
CA VAL A 275 9.77 4.56 7.75
C VAL A 275 11.14 4.09 7.27
N THR A 276 12.10 3.95 8.18
CA THR A 276 13.43 3.41 7.90
C THR A 276 13.46 1.89 8.02
N ASP A 277 14.50 1.25 7.48
CA ASP A 277 14.69 -0.20 7.51
C ASP A 277 14.81 -0.77 8.93
N ASP A 278 15.31 0.02 9.88
CA ASP A 278 15.34 -0.28 11.31
C ASP A 278 13.97 -0.14 12.02
N GLY A 279 12.91 0.23 11.29
CA GLY A 279 11.55 0.37 11.81
C GLY A 279 11.26 1.69 12.53
N THR A 280 12.18 2.66 12.52
CA THR A 280 11.93 4.01 13.01
C THR A 280 10.97 4.75 12.08
N VAL A 281 10.00 5.46 12.67
CA VAL A 281 9.09 6.35 11.93
C VAL A 281 9.47 7.80 12.20
N TYR A 282 9.70 8.53 11.13
CA TYR A 282 9.83 9.99 11.13
C TYR A 282 8.54 10.62 10.62
N SER A 283 8.16 11.75 11.21
CA SER A 283 7.07 12.59 10.72
C SER A 283 7.51 14.05 10.60
N PHE A 284 6.94 14.77 9.63
CA PHE A 284 7.17 16.19 9.42
C PHE A 284 6.01 16.85 8.67
N GLY A 285 5.90 18.18 8.78
CA GLY A 285 4.84 18.99 8.22
C GLY A 285 3.85 19.51 9.27
N SER A 286 2.58 19.58 8.88
CA SER A 286 1.50 20.11 9.71
C SER A 286 1.16 19.18 10.88
N CYS A 287 1.09 19.76 12.08
CA CYS A 287 0.61 19.10 13.29
C CYS A 287 -0.91 19.10 13.45
N THR A 288 -1.65 19.64 12.47
CA THR A 288 -3.11 19.69 12.48
C THR A 288 -3.68 18.30 12.79
N ASN A 289 -4.71 18.25 13.63
CA ASN A 289 -5.34 17.01 14.09
C ASN A 289 -4.38 16.04 14.82
N PHE A 290 -3.23 16.50 15.32
CA PHE A 290 -2.20 15.66 15.96
C PHE A 290 -1.61 14.56 15.06
N CYS A 291 -1.72 14.68 13.73
CA CYS A 291 -1.31 13.64 12.80
C CYS A 291 0.19 13.30 12.83
N LEU A 292 1.05 14.16 13.36
CA LEU A 292 2.48 13.87 13.53
C LEU A 292 2.77 12.86 14.65
N GLY A 293 1.87 12.72 15.64
CA GLY A 293 2.00 11.69 16.69
C GLY A 293 3.06 11.96 17.75
N HIS A 294 3.51 13.21 17.90
CA HIS A 294 4.52 13.61 18.89
C HIS A 294 3.95 13.92 20.29
N GLY A 295 2.63 13.91 20.45
CA GLY A 295 1.96 14.29 21.70
C GLY A 295 1.69 15.78 21.85
N ASP A 296 2.03 16.58 20.85
CA ASP A 296 1.91 18.04 20.84
C ASP A 296 1.38 18.56 19.47
N GLN A 297 1.11 19.87 19.38
CA GLN A 297 0.66 20.55 18.16
C GLN A 297 1.72 21.54 17.65
N HIS A 298 2.95 21.08 17.44
CA HIS A 298 3.98 21.87 16.76
C HIS A 298 4.25 21.29 15.37
N ASN A 299 4.22 22.17 14.36
CA ASN A 299 4.66 21.79 13.02
C ASN A 299 6.14 21.41 13.05
N GLU A 300 6.49 20.39 12.29
CA GLU A 300 7.86 19.88 12.22
C GLU A 300 8.44 20.19 10.85
N LEU A 301 9.39 21.13 10.77
CA LEU A 301 9.99 21.54 9.49
C LEU A 301 11.06 20.57 9.01
N LEU A 302 11.59 19.75 9.91
CA LEU A 302 12.55 18.69 9.66
C LEU A 302 11.92 17.35 10.10
N PRO A 303 12.31 16.22 9.48
CA PRO A 303 11.86 14.92 9.94
C PRO A 303 12.23 14.69 11.42
N ARG A 304 11.22 14.41 12.25
CA ARG A 304 11.37 14.08 13.67
C ARG A 304 10.89 12.66 13.95
N ALA A 305 11.71 11.87 14.64
CA ALA A 305 11.33 10.51 15.01
C ALA A 305 10.17 10.49 16.03
N ILE A 306 9.21 9.60 15.83
CA ILE A 306 8.08 9.40 16.75
C ILE A 306 8.56 8.61 17.98
N GLN A 307 8.92 9.35 19.04
CA GLN A 307 9.57 8.83 20.24
C GLN A 307 8.75 7.80 21.04
N SER A 308 7.42 7.78 20.91
CA SER A 308 6.57 6.82 21.60
C SER A 308 6.78 5.38 21.11
N PHE A 309 7.08 5.19 19.82
CA PHE A 309 7.44 3.87 19.28
C PHE A 309 8.83 3.45 19.72
N GLN A 310 9.83 4.33 19.58
CA GLN A 310 11.22 4.06 19.96
C GLN A 310 11.36 3.66 21.44
N ARG A 311 10.74 4.44 22.34
CA ARG A 311 10.78 4.16 23.80
C ARG A 311 10.14 2.82 24.18
N ARG A 312 9.21 2.32 23.36
CA ARG A 312 8.52 1.04 23.56
C ARG A 312 9.12 -0.10 22.73
N ASN A 313 10.21 0.17 21.99
CA ASN A 313 10.83 -0.77 21.07
C ASN A 313 9.83 -1.38 20.05
N ILE A 314 8.91 -0.54 19.55
CA ILE A 314 7.94 -0.94 18.53
C ILE A 314 8.55 -0.63 17.16
N LEU A 315 8.74 -1.67 16.36
CA LEU A 315 9.31 -1.55 15.03
C LEU A 315 8.19 -1.48 13.99
N ILE A 316 8.06 -0.33 13.34
CA ILE A 316 7.00 -0.10 12.36
C ILE A 316 7.45 -0.59 11.00
N VAL A 317 6.59 -1.37 10.34
CA VAL A 317 6.82 -1.85 8.98
C VAL A 317 6.02 -1.06 7.96
N ARG A 318 4.85 -0.52 8.34
CA ARG A 318 4.00 0.27 7.46
C ARG A 318 3.29 1.41 8.17
N VAL A 319 3.08 2.50 7.46
CA VAL A 319 2.22 3.63 7.85
C VAL A 319 1.26 4.00 6.73
N SER A 320 0.12 4.56 7.11
CA SER A 320 -0.84 5.21 6.21
C SER A 320 -1.23 6.57 6.79
N ALA A 321 -1.20 7.60 5.94
CA ALA A 321 -1.49 8.98 6.30
C ALA A 321 -2.85 9.40 5.72
N GLY A 322 -3.80 9.72 6.60
CA GLY A 322 -5.11 10.24 6.24
C GLY A 322 -5.17 11.76 6.21
N ASP A 323 -6.38 12.30 6.20
CA ASP A 323 -6.62 13.75 6.28
C ASP A 323 -6.62 14.24 7.73
N GLU A 324 -7.22 13.44 8.62
CA GLU A 324 -7.46 13.82 10.02
C GLU A 324 -6.80 12.85 11.01
N HIS A 325 -6.22 11.74 10.53
CA HIS A 325 -5.61 10.73 11.39
C HIS A 325 -4.54 9.91 10.64
N ALA A 326 -3.77 9.15 11.40
CA ALA A 326 -2.72 8.27 10.92
C ALA A 326 -2.84 6.88 11.53
N VAL A 327 -2.31 5.89 10.80
CA VAL A 327 -2.34 4.49 11.20
C VAL A 327 -1.00 3.86 10.92
N ALA A 328 -0.50 3.03 11.83
CA ALA A 328 0.73 2.28 11.68
C ALA A 328 0.51 0.78 11.94
N LEU A 329 1.32 -0.02 11.27
CA LEU A 329 1.42 -1.47 11.40
C LEU A 329 2.84 -1.82 11.85
N ASP A 330 2.97 -2.55 12.96
CA ASP A 330 4.27 -3.02 13.44
C ASP A 330 4.67 -4.37 12.87
N ALA A 331 5.93 -4.75 13.10
CA ALA A 331 6.52 -6.01 12.65
C ALA A 331 5.86 -7.27 13.25
N LEU A 332 4.99 -7.12 14.24
CA LEU A 332 4.24 -8.20 14.89
C LEU A 332 2.79 -8.28 14.38
N GLY A 333 2.39 -7.38 13.49
CA GLY A 333 1.02 -7.32 12.96
C GLY A 333 0.04 -6.60 13.89
N TYR A 334 0.52 -5.80 14.85
CA TYR A 334 -0.33 -4.92 15.66
C TYR A 334 -0.56 -3.58 14.95
N VAL A 335 -1.75 -3.01 15.20
CA VAL A 335 -2.19 -1.76 14.57
C VAL A 335 -2.27 -0.65 15.61
N TYR A 336 -1.71 0.50 15.29
CA TYR A 336 -1.72 1.71 16.10
C TYR A 336 -2.40 2.83 15.34
N THR A 337 -3.19 3.65 16.02
CA THR A 337 -3.80 4.84 15.41
C THR A 337 -3.61 6.07 16.27
N TRP A 338 -3.57 7.23 15.63
CA TRP A 338 -3.54 8.52 16.29
C TRP A 338 -4.08 9.63 15.40
N GLY A 339 -4.34 10.78 16.00
CA GLY A 339 -4.91 11.94 15.36
C GLY A 339 -6.32 12.21 15.87
N ARG A 340 -7.22 12.63 14.99
CA ARG A 340 -8.60 12.96 15.36
C ARG A 340 -9.48 11.72 15.52
N GLY A 341 -10.19 11.64 16.65
CA GLY A 341 -11.08 10.53 17.04
C GLY A 341 -12.47 10.55 16.41
N TYR A 342 -12.86 11.69 15.82
CA TYR A 342 -14.23 11.95 15.33
C TYR A 342 -14.77 10.85 14.38
N CYS A 343 -16.06 10.52 14.52
CA CYS A 343 -16.72 9.37 13.87
C CYS A 343 -16.11 8.00 14.22
N GLY A 344 -15.28 7.90 15.27
CA GLY A 344 -14.63 6.64 15.63
C GLY A 344 -13.51 6.21 14.68
N ALA A 345 -12.92 7.16 13.93
CA ALA A 345 -11.90 6.87 12.92
C ALA A 345 -10.65 6.15 13.48
N LEU A 346 -10.45 6.20 14.79
CA LEU A 346 -9.32 5.57 15.49
C LEU A 346 -9.65 4.16 16.04
N GLY A 347 -10.93 3.78 16.11
CA GLY A 347 -11.32 2.40 16.46
C GLY A 347 -11.17 2.02 17.95
N HIS A 348 -11.01 3.01 18.84
CA HIS A 348 -10.88 2.76 20.29
C HIS A 348 -12.23 2.62 21.02
N GLY A 349 -13.36 2.68 20.31
CA GLY A 349 -14.70 2.64 20.90
C GLY A 349 -15.20 3.98 21.42
N ASP A 350 -14.43 5.04 21.23
CA ASP A 350 -14.77 6.42 21.56
C ASP A 350 -14.41 7.37 20.41
N GLU A 351 -14.67 8.66 20.59
CA GLU A 351 -14.36 9.73 19.64
C GLU A 351 -13.20 10.60 20.12
N ASN A 352 -12.44 10.12 21.10
CA ASN A 352 -11.36 10.89 21.70
C ASN A 352 -10.17 10.98 20.75
N ASP A 353 -9.66 12.18 20.57
CA ASP A 353 -8.40 12.40 19.85
C ASP A 353 -7.25 11.70 20.58
N LYS A 354 -6.31 11.16 19.81
CA LYS A 354 -5.10 10.54 20.34
C LYS A 354 -3.90 11.33 19.83
N THR A 355 -3.20 12.01 20.73
CA THR A 355 -2.08 12.88 20.35
C THR A 355 -0.79 12.10 20.06
N SER A 356 -0.75 10.82 20.41
CA SER A 356 0.35 9.89 20.19
C SER A 356 -0.21 8.53 19.76
N PRO A 357 0.57 7.71 19.02
CA PRO A 357 0.16 6.37 18.61
C PRO A 357 -0.36 5.49 19.75
N GLU A 358 -1.59 4.99 19.60
CA GLU A 358 -2.24 4.09 20.55
C GLU A 358 -2.62 2.76 19.88
N LEU A 359 -2.40 1.65 20.60
CA LEU A 359 -2.71 0.30 20.12
C LEU A 359 -4.22 0.09 20.04
N ILE A 360 -4.72 -0.44 18.93
CA ILE A 360 -6.11 -0.91 18.83
C ILE A 360 -6.24 -2.26 19.52
N VAL A 361 -6.69 -2.26 20.78
CA VAL A 361 -6.87 -3.49 21.57
C VAL A 361 -7.85 -4.47 20.93
N GLY A 362 -8.90 -3.97 20.26
CA GLY A 362 -9.89 -4.80 19.55
C GLY A 362 -9.32 -5.64 18.40
N LEU A 363 -8.13 -5.33 17.89
CA LEU A 363 -7.44 -6.08 16.83
C LEU A 363 -6.27 -6.91 17.36
N LYS A 364 -6.05 -6.97 18.67
CA LYS A 364 -4.89 -7.68 19.26
C LYS A 364 -4.83 -9.15 18.83
N GLY A 365 -5.97 -9.80 18.64
CA GLY A 365 -6.07 -11.21 18.19
C GLY A 365 -5.90 -11.43 16.68
N GLN A 366 -5.75 -10.36 15.89
CA GLN A 366 -5.64 -10.41 14.43
C GLN A 366 -4.21 -10.14 13.98
N VAL A 367 -3.74 -10.79 12.92
CA VAL A 367 -2.43 -10.51 12.30
C VAL A 367 -2.65 -9.60 11.10
N ALA A 368 -2.52 -8.28 11.30
CA ALA A 368 -2.73 -7.31 10.24
C ALA A 368 -1.58 -7.31 9.23
N VAL A 369 -1.89 -7.17 7.94
CA VAL A 369 -0.90 -7.11 6.84
C VAL A 369 -0.97 -5.80 6.05
N GLN A 370 -2.11 -5.10 6.10
CA GLN A 370 -2.28 -3.79 5.47
C GLN A 370 -3.12 -2.87 6.36
N VAL A 371 -2.80 -1.58 6.34
CA VAL A 371 -3.57 -0.51 6.98
C VAL A 371 -3.78 0.64 6.00
N CYS A 372 -4.97 1.22 5.99
CA CYS A 372 -5.31 2.36 5.13
C CYS A 372 -6.16 3.37 5.89
N ALA A 373 -5.78 4.65 5.82
CA ALA A 373 -6.47 5.76 6.46
C ALA A 373 -6.83 6.82 5.42
N ARG A 374 -8.10 7.21 5.35
CA ARG A 374 -8.52 8.34 4.52
C ARG A 374 -9.78 9.00 5.06
N LYS A 375 -9.80 10.34 5.07
CA LYS A 375 -10.84 11.21 5.61
C LYS A 375 -11.11 10.93 7.08
N ARG A 376 -12.00 9.98 7.35
CA ARG A 376 -12.40 9.49 8.68
C ARG A 376 -12.69 8.00 8.64
N LYS A 377 -11.98 7.27 7.78
CA LYS A 377 -12.16 5.83 7.53
C LYS A 377 -10.82 5.15 7.75
N THR A 378 -10.88 4.02 8.44
CA THR A 378 -9.73 3.15 8.62
C THR A 378 -10.09 1.75 8.20
N PHE A 379 -9.21 1.14 7.43
CA PHE A 379 -9.28 -0.26 7.05
C PHE A 379 -8.04 -0.99 7.52
N VAL A 380 -8.25 -2.22 7.97
CA VAL A 380 -7.19 -3.16 8.35
C VAL A 380 -7.44 -4.47 7.63
N LEU A 381 -6.48 -4.90 6.82
CA LEU A 381 -6.49 -6.23 6.16
C LEU A 381 -5.67 -7.20 7.01
N THR A 382 -6.14 -8.43 7.20
CA THR A 382 -5.40 -9.49 7.90
C THR A 382 -4.72 -10.48 6.95
N ASP A 383 -3.79 -11.28 7.45
CA ASP A 383 -3.11 -12.36 6.71
C ASP A 383 -4.04 -13.49 6.24
N GLU A 384 -5.24 -13.56 6.81
CA GLU A 384 -6.32 -14.46 6.40
C GLU A 384 -7.21 -13.85 5.31
N GLY A 385 -6.94 -12.62 4.88
CA GLY A 385 -7.70 -11.91 3.85
C GLY A 385 -9.00 -11.27 4.36
N SER A 386 -9.21 -11.24 5.68
CA SER A 386 -10.35 -10.56 6.31
C SER A 386 -10.11 -9.06 6.38
N VAL A 387 -11.16 -8.28 6.15
CA VAL A 387 -11.10 -6.81 6.19
C VAL A 387 -11.89 -6.32 7.40
N PHE A 388 -11.23 -5.55 8.26
CA PHE A 388 -11.86 -4.77 9.30
C PHE A 388 -11.98 -3.31 8.87
N ALA A 389 -13.10 -2.68 9.18
CA ALA A 389 -13.37 -1.29 8.84
C ALA A 389 -14.02 -0.55 10.03
N PHE A 390 -13.66 0.72 10.20
CA PHE A 390 -14.21 1.59 11.23
C PHE A 390 -14.07 3.07 10.84
N GLY A 391 -14.84 3.93 11.51
CA GLY A 391 -14.94 5.36 11.22
C GLY A 391 -16.29 5.77 10.66
N TRP A 392 -16.28 6.77 9.77
CA TRP A 392 -17.48 7.39 9.22
C TRP A 392 -18.12 6.57 8.09
N MET A 393 -19.43 6.31 8.19
CA MET A 393 -20.22 5.50 7.22
C MET A 393 -20.74 6.32 6.03
N GLY A 394 -20.37 7.59 5.94
CA GLY A 394 -20.79 8.47 4.85
C GLY A 394 -20.58 7.86 3.47
N PHE A 395 -21.55 8.07 2.58
CA PHE A 395 -21.56 7.56 1.21
C PHE A 395 -21.53 6.03 1.07
N GLY A 396 -21.64 5.26 2.16
CA GLY A 396 -21.47 3.80 2.12
C GLY A 396 -20.02 3.35 1.95
N SER A 397 -19.05 4.26 2.13
CA SER A 397 -17.64 4.00 1.82
C SER A 397 -16.88 3.19 2.87
N LEU A 398 -17.58 2.63 3.86
CA LEU A 398 -17.09 1.54 4.72
C LEU A 398 -17.54 0.15 4.28
N GLY A 399 -18.52 0.05 3.36
CA GLY A 399 -18.99 -1.22 2.80
C GLY A 399 -20.07 -1.94 3.63
N PHE A 400 -20.47 -1.38 4.78
CA PHE A 400 -21.53 -1.96 5.60
C PHE A 400 -22.91 -1.60 5.05
N PRO A 401 -23.79 -2.59 4.79
CA PRO A 401 -25.13 -2.35 4.26
C PRO A 401 -26.08 -1.74 5.30
N ASP A 402 -25.81 -2.00 6.58
CA ASP A 402 -26.58 -1.49 7.70
C ASP A 402 -26.03 -0.13 8.14
N ARG A 403 -26.70 0.93 7.69
CA ARG A 403 -26.71 2.16 8.50
C ARG A 403 -27.60 1.86 9.69
N GLY A 404 -27.03 1.37 10.80
CA GLY A 404 -27.78 1.19 12.05
C GLY A 404 -28.38 2.51 12.55
N SER A 405 -28.62 2.65 13.85
CA SER A 405 -29.03 3.94 14.45
C SER A 405 -27.94 5.04 14.37
N SER A 406 -26.72 4.69 13.93
CA SER A 406 -25.54 5.53 13.93
C SER A 406 -24.84 5.51 12.57
N ASP A 407 -24.35 6.65 12.11
CA ASP A 407 -23.63 6.85 10.84
C ASP A 407 -22.10 6.63 10.98
N LYS A 408 -21.70 5.85 11.99
CA LYS A 408 -20.31 5.63 12.36
C LYS A 408 -20.10 4.24 12.99
N VAL A 409 -18.89 3.72 12.82
CA VAL A 409 -18.41 2.45 13.37
C VAL A 409 -17.24 2.75 14.31
N MET A 410 -17.46 2.64 15.61
CA MET A 410 -16.55 3.15 16.64
C MET A 410 -15.42 2.17 17.01
N GLN A 411 -15.60 0.90 16.71
CA GLN A 411 -14.64 -0.17 16.93
C GLN A 411 -14.47 -0.98 15.64
N PRO A 412 -13.31 -1.60 15.40
CA PRO A 412 -13.08 -2.44 14.25
C PRO A 412 -14.18 -3.48 14.08
N ARG A 413 -14.89 -3.40 12.95
CA ARG A 413 -15.91 -4.37 12.57
C ARG A 413 -15.46 -5.12 11.32
N VAL A 414 -15.61 -6.43 11.31
CA VAL A 414 -15.31 -7.25 10.14
C VAL A 414 -16.32 -6.98 9.03
N LEU A 415 -15.85 -6.83 7.80
CA LEU A 415 -16.65 -6.60 6.61
C LEU A 415 -17.09 -7.95 6.02
N ASP A 416 -18.11 -8.56 6.62
CA ASP A 416 -18.57 -9.92 6.31
C ASP A 416 -18.98 -10.11 4.83
N SER A 417 -19.37 -9.06 4.14
CA SER A 417 -19.69 -9.11 2.71
C SER A 417 -18.50 -9.50 1.82
N LEU A 418 -17.26 -9.39 2.31
CA LEU A 418 -16.06 -9.86 1.62
C LEU A 418 -15.54 -11.20 2.15
N SER A 419 -16.17 -11.80 3.18
CA SER A 419 -15.67 -13.02 3.85
C SER A 419 -15.54 -14.25 2.95
N SER A 420 -16.30 -14.33 1.85
CA SER A 420 -16.18 -15.39 0.86
C SER A 420 -14.97 -15.24 -0.07
N HIS A 421 -14.20 -14.16 0.07
CA HIS A 421 -13.06 -13.82 -0.76
C HIS A 421 -11.82 -13.61 0.13
N TYR A 422 -10.66 -13.95 -0.42
CA TYR A 422 -9.40 -13.56 0.18
C TYR A 422 -8.98 -12.21 -0.40
N VAL A 423 -9.12 -11.14 0.38
CA VAL A 423 -8.69 -9.80 -0.02
C VAL A 423 -7.17 -9.71 0.08
N SER A 424 -6.53 -9.17 -0.96
CA SER A 424 -5.07 -8.99 -1.03
C SER A 424 -4.66 -7.52 -0.89
N GLN A 425 -5.52 -6.58 -1.28
CA GLN A 425 -5.27 -5.15 -1.17
C GLN A 425 -6.57 -4.38 -0.98
N ILE A 426 -6.53 -3.32 -0.17
CA ILE A 426 -7.60 -2.33 -0.03
C ILE A 426 -7.02 -0.92 -0.22
N SER A 427 -7.80 -0.03 -0.82
CA SER A 427 -7.46 1.38 -1.00
C SER A 427 -8.69 2.24 -0.79
N THR A 428 -8.57 3.32 -0.02
CA THR A 428 -9.71 4.17 0.35
C THR A 428 -9.46 5.63 -0.02
N GLY A 429 -10.40 6.20 -0.77
CA GLY A 429 -10.42 7.58 -1.23
C GLY A 429 -11.30 8.44 -0.32
N LEU A 430 -11.56 9.68 -0.73
CA LEU A 430 -12.37 10.59 0.09
C LEU A 430 -13.82 10.13 0.23
N TYR A 431 -14.37 9.48 -0.79
CA TYR A 431 -15.79 9.12 -0.86
C TYR A 431 -16.06 7.67 -1.24
N HIS A 432 -15.04 6.92 -1.65
CA HIS A 432 -15.16 5.53 -2.07
C HIS A 432 -13.98 4.70 -1.59
N THR A 433 -14.08 3.39 -1.78
CA THR A 433 -13.09 2.40 -1.40
C THR A 433 -13.11 1.27 -2.42
N VAL A 434 -11.92 0.73 -2.72
CA VAL A 434 -11.74 -0.36 -3.67
C VAL A 434 -10.91 -1.46 -3.00
N ALA A 435 -11.31 -2.70 -3.20
CA ALA A 435 -10.61 -3.89 -2.71
C ALA A 435 -10.27 -4.83 -3.88
N VAL A 436 -9.10 -5.46 -3.83
CA VAL A 436 -8.62 -6.44 -4.82
C VAL A 436 -8.42 -7.77 -4.11
N THR A 437 -8.94 -8.84 -4.69
CA THR A 437 -8.81 -10.21 -4.17
C THR A 437 -7.60 -10.95 -4.75
N ASN A 438 -7.20 -12.05 -4.13
CA ASN A 438 -6.17 -12.95 -4.71
C ASN A 438 -6.58 -13.59 -6.05
N LYS A 439 -7.86 -13.56 -6.41
CA LYS A 439 -8.37 -13.99 -7.71
C LYS A 439 -8.35 -12.87 -8.77
N GLY A 440 -8.00 -11.65 -8.38
CA GLY A 440 -8.01 -10.47 -9.24
C GLY A 440 -9.41 -9.91 -9.50
N ILE A 441 -10.39 -10.29 -8.68
CA ILE A 441 -11.69 -9.63 -8.62
C ILE A 441 -11.51 -8.30 -7.89
N VAL A 442 -12.05 -7.22 -8.47
CA VAL A 442 -12.02 -5.87 -7.92
C VAL A 442 -13.40 -5.52 -7.40
N PHE A 443 -13.51 -5.11 -6.13
CA PHE A 443 -14.76 -4.64 -5.54
C PHE A 443 -14.69 -3.14 -5.27
N GLY A 444 -15.74 -2.41 -5.61
CA GLY A 444 -15.92 -0.99 -5.30
C GLY A 444 -17.11 -0.76 -4.38
N PHE A 445 -16.97 0.19 -3.46
CA PHE A 445 -18.06 0.67 -2.61
C PHE A 445 -17.86 2.12 -2.18
N GLY A 446 -18.95 2.79 -1.85
CA GLY A 446 -19.01 4.23 -1.60
C GLY A 446 -19.73 5.02 -2.69
N ASP A 447 -19.39 6.30 -2.79
CA ASP A 447 -19.91 7.23 -3.80
C ASP A 447 -19.44 6.88 -5.21
N ASN A 448 -20.32 7.06 -6.20
CA ASN A 448 -19.99 6.94 -7.62
C ASN A 448 -20.64 8.03 -8.49
N GLU A 449 -21.13 9.14 -7.90
CA GLU A 449 -21.74 10.25 -8.65
C GLU A 449 -20.75 10.93 -9.63
N ARG A 450 -19.44 10.70 -9.45
CA ARG A 450 -18.37 11.16 -10.35
C ARG A 450 -17.71 10.02 -11.13
N ALA A 451 -18.33 8.84 -11.16
CA ALA A 451 -17.86 7.62 -11.80
C ALA A 451 -16.53 7.03 -11.25
N GLN A 452 -16.16 7.37 -10.02
CA GLN A 452 -14.91 6.94 -9.37
C GLN A 452 -14.82 5.42 -9.07
N LEU A 453 -15.91 4.67 -9.23
CA LEU A 453 -15.95 3.21 -9.19
C LEU A 453 -15.90 2.59 -10.60
N GLY A 454 -15.90 3.39 -11.68
CA GLY A 454 -15.86 2.87 -13.06
C GLY A 454 -17.11 2.09 -13.46
N GLN A 455 -18.26 2.44 -12.88
CA GLN A 455 -19.56 1.81 -13.11
C GLN A 455 -20.55 2.86 -13.63
N GLU A 456 -20.94 2.81 -14.90
CA GLU A 456 -21.77 3.85 -15.53
C GLU A 456 -23.18 3.94 -14.92
N PHE A 457 -23.80 2.79 -14.66
CA PHE A 457 -25.22 2.72 -14.27
C PHE A 457 -25.45 2.73 -12.75
N ILE A 458 -24.39 2.78 -11.94
CA ILE A 458 -24.50 2.73 -10.48
C ILE A 458 -24.05 4.06 -9.90
N ARG A 459 -24.92 4.77 -9.15
CA ARG A 459 -24.55 6.06 -8.54
C ARG A 459 -23.77 5.96 -7.23
N GLY A 460 -23.80 4.80 -6.61
CA GLY A 460 -23.04 4.47 -5.41
C GLY A 460 -23.39 3.07 -4.92
N CYS A 461 -22.48 2.45 -4.17
CA CYS A 461 -22.66 1.10 -3.64
C CYS A 461 -22.44 1.11 -2.13
N LEU A 462 -23.47 0.81 -1.34
CA LEU A 462 -23.31 0.68 0.12
C LEU A 462 -22.50 -0.55 0.52
N LYS A 463 -22.60 -1.62 -0.28
CA LYS A 463 -21.88 -2.87 -0.09
C LYS A 463 -20.82 -3.04 -1.19
N PRO A 464 -19.72 -3.77 -0.92
CA PRO A 464 -18.77 -4.17 -1.94
C PRO A 464 -19.47 -4.77 -3.16
N THR A 465 -19.24 -4.17 -4.32
CA THR A 465 -19.84 -4.56 -5.60
C THR A 465 -18.71 -4.75 -6.60
N GLU A 466 -18.75 -5.86 -7.34
CA GLU A 466 -17.70 -6.16 -8.32
C GLU A 466 -17.63 -5.06 -9.39
N ILE A 467 -16.41 -4.63 -9.72
CA ILE A 467 -16.13 -3.71 -10.81
C ILE A 467 -15.64 -4.52 -12.01
N MET A 468 -16.43 -4.48 -13.08
CA MET A 468 -16.05 -5.06 -14.35
C MET A 468 -15.17 -4.05 -15.08
N PHE A 469 -13.98 -4.47 -15.50
CA PHE A 469 -13.13 -3.69 -16.40
C PHE A 469 -12.67 -4.59 -17.54
N ASP A 470 -12.79 -4.09 -18.77
CA ASP A 470 -12.47 -4.86 -19.95
C ASP A 470 -10.95 -4.97 -20.12
N LYS A 471 -10.48 -6.21 -20.20
CA LYS A 471 -9.05 -6.55 -20.40
C LYS A 471 -8.70 -6.63 -21.89
N SER A 472 -9.68 -6.55 -22.79
CA SER A 472 -9.54 -6.87 -24.22
C SER A 472 -8.66 -5.89 -25.03
N SER A 473 -8.37 -4.69 -24.51
CA SER A 473 -7.53 -3.70 -25.21
C SER A 473 -6.03 -4.05 -25.28
N ILE A 474 -5.65 -5.29 -25.00
CA ILE A 474 -4.28 -5.82 -25.03
C ILE A 474 -3.89 -6.32 -26.44
N GLU A 475 -4.84 -6.73 -27.29
CA GLU A 475 -4.52 -7.40 -28.57
C GLU A 475 -4.40 -6.45 -29.79
N ASP A 476 -5.03 -5.27 -29.78
CA ASP A 476 -5.11 -4.43 -30.99
C ASP A 476 -3.85 -3.61 -31.32
N ILE A 477 -2.85 -3.56 -30.44
CA ILE A 477 -1.60 -2.81 -30.68
C ILE A 477 -0.45 -3.73 -31.12
N ALA A 478 -0.58 -5.05 -30.96
CA ALA A 478 0.46 -6.01 -31.35
C ALA A 478 0.41 -6.42 -32.85
N ILE A 479 -0.59 -5.99 -33.62
CA ILE A 479 -0.77 -6.40 -35.03
C ILE A 479 -0.38 -5.27 -36.04
N ALA A 480 -0.04 -4.07 -35.58
CA ALA A 480 0.37 -2.97 -36.48
C ALA A 480 1.89 -2.74 -36.47
N ALA A 481 2.69 -3.78 -36.69
CA ALA A 481 4.03 -3.61 -37.25
C ALA A 481 3.92 -3.80 -38.77
N PRO A 482 4.09 -2.75 -39.61
CA PRO A 482 4.09 -2.95 -41.04
C PRO A 482 5.34 -3.74 -41.42
N SER A 483 5.12 -4.94 -41.95
CA SER A 483 6.11 -5.62 -42.78
C SER A 483 6.38 -4.76 -44.02
N GLY A 484 7.52 -4.07 -44.01
CA GLY A 484 8.05 -3.28 -45.12
C GLY A 484 9.55 -3.18 -45.02
#